data_AF-A0A956D0H6-F1
#
_entry.id   AF-A0A956D0H6-F1
#
_cell.length_a   1.000
_cell.length_b   1.000
_cell.length_c   1.000
_cell.angle_alpha   90.00
_cell.angle_beta   90.00
_cell.angle_gamma   90.00
#
_symmetry.space_group_name_H-M   'P 1'
#
loop_
_entity.id
_entity.type
_entity.pdbx_description
1 polymer ?
#
loop_
_entity_poly.entity_id
_entity_poly.type
_entity_poly.pdbx_seq_one_letter_code
_entity_poly.pdbx_strand_id
1 'polypeptide(L)'
;MHPLPPPDGDAYDFAMVGAGAAGLTLAMRLGEAFPEARVLLVDPGFGDLSARTFAFWCEGEPPLPMAVERSWSRIRVATPDRIVDRELTDHRYHVIGGLGFRDHALGALAARGRVHLHLGAADGIDGDDDVARVHAPDLDARARWAFDSRVDLEAVPAHPSENVVLSQRFLGWEIESAADAFDPEIVTLFDFRTDPGHDD
;
A
#
# COMPACT_ATOMS: atom_id res chain seq x y z
N MET A 1 -8.16 -17.42 -4.14
CA MET A 1 -7.78 -17.45 -5.57
C MET A 1 -6.37 -18.04 -5.65
N HIS A 2 -6.13 -19.04 -6.50
CA HIS A 2 -4.81 -19.67 -6.61
C HIS A 2 -4.04 -19.07 -7.81
N PRO A 3 -2.90 -18.40 -7.60
CA PRO A 3 -2.03 -17.98 -8.69
C PRO A 3 -1.46 -19.20 -9.43
N LEU A 4 -1.07 -19.00 -10.69
CA LEU A 4 -0.42 -20.04 -11.48
C LEU A 4 0.93 -20.41 -10.85
N PRO A 5 1.30 -21.71 -10.82
CA PRO A 5 2.63 -22.11 -10.40
C PRO A 5 3.67 -21.47 -11.32
N PRO A 6 4.83 -21.04 -10.79
CA PRO A 6 5.88 -20.49 -11.61
C PRO A 6 6.33 -21.56 -12.63
N PRO A 7 6.49 -21.21 -13.91
CA PRO A 7 7.17 -22.08 -14.84
C PRO A 7 8.65 -22.14 -14.46
N ASP A 8 9.14 -23.35 -14.26
CA ASP A 8 10.54 -23.62 -13.92
C ASP A 8 11.47 -22.99 -14.97
N GLY A 9 12.36 -22.09 -14.53
CA GLY A 9 13.47 -21.59 -15.35
C GLY A 9 13.15 -20.51 -16.38
N ASP A 10 11.95 -19.93 -16.39
CA ASP A 10 11.61 -18.85 -17.31
C ASP A 10 12.00 -17.45 -16.82
N ALA A 11 12.39 -16.59 -17.78
CA ALA A 11 12.63 -15.18 -17.53
C ALA A 11 11.31 -14.38 -17.44
N TYR A 12 11.22 -13.51 -16.44
CA TYR A 12 10.18 -12.49 -16.29
C TYR A 12 10.65 -11.17 -16.92
N ASP A 13 9.71 -10.32 -17.31
CA ASP A 13 10.05 -8.93 -17.66
C ASP A 13 10.24 -8.11 -16.39
N PHE A 14 9.36 -8.32 -15.40
CA PHE A 14 9.38 -7.59 -14.15
C PHE A 14 9.20 -8.53 -12.95
N ALA A 15 9.96 -8.29 -11.89
CA ALA A 15 9.75 -8.91 -10.58
C ALA A 15 9.47 -7.84 -9.52
N MET A 16 8.49 -8.08 -8.66
CA MET A 16 8.20 -7.27 -7.47
C MET A 16 8.54 -8.09 -6.24
N VAL A 17 9.47 -7.61 -5.43
CA VAL A 17 9.72 -8.14 -4.10
C VAL A 17 8.94 -7.29 -3.09
N GLY A 18 7.95 -7.92 -2.48
CA GLY A 18 6.88 -7.28 -1.74
C GLY A 18 5.64 -7.05 -2.63
N ALA A 19 4.53 -7.69 -2.27
CA ALA A 19 3.21 -7.53 -2.86
C ALA A 19 2.28 -6.70 -1.95
N GLY A 20 2.84 -5.66 -1.32
CA GLY A 20 2.10 -4.61 -0.64
C GLY A 20 1.57 -3.54 -1.59
N ALA A 21 1.16 -2.39 -1.05
CA ALA A 21 0.57 -1.31 -1.84
C ALA A 21 1.45 -0.84 -3.01
N ALA A 22 2.76 -0.66 -2.78
CA ALA A 22 3.71 -0.24 -3.81
C ALA A 22 3.86 -1.29 -4.91
N GLY A 23 4.20 -2.54 -4.55
CA GLY A 23 4.43 -3.62 -5.51
C GLY A 23 3.19 -3.98 -6.34
N LEU A 24 2.01 -4.07 -5.71
CA LEU A 24 0.76 -4.37 -6.43
C LEU A 24 0.37 -3.24 -7.37
N THR A 25 0.48 -1.98 -6.94
CA THR A 25 0.15 -0.83 -7.80
C THR A 25 1.10 -0.75 -9.00
N LEU A 26 2.40 -0.94 -8.77
CA LEU A 26 3.39 -0.96 -9.86
C LEU A 26 3.14 -2.12 -10.83
N ALA A 27 2.86 -3.32 -10.32
CA ALA A 27 2.54 -4.48 -11.16
C ALA A 27 1.31 -4.25 -12.03
N MET A 28 0.24 -3.64 -11.49
CA MET A 28 -0.95 -3.29 -12.27
C MET A 28 -0.62 -2.31 -13.40
N ARG A 29 0.11 -1.23 -13.09
CA ARG A 29 0.50 -0.22 -14.07
C ARG A 29 1.43 -0.76 -15.16
N LEU A 30 2.43 -1.57 -14.78
CA LEU A 30 3.32 -2.22 -15.74
C LEU A 30 2.56 -3.22 -16.61
N GLY A 31 1.61 -3.93 -16.03
CA GLY A 31 0.70 -4.76 -16.81
C GLY A 31 -0.07 -3.94 -17.85
N GLU A 32 -0.69 -2.83 -17.45
CA GLU A 32 -1.44 -1.97 -18.37
C GLU A 32 -0.55 -1.44 -19.51
N ALA A 33 0.65 -0.95 -19.17
CA ALA A 33 1.60 -0.41 -20.14
C ALA A 33 2.23 -1.48 -21.05
N PHE A 34 2.44 -2.69 -20.53
CA PHE A 34 3.06 -3.82 -21.22
C PHE A 34 2.16 -5.06 -21.13
N PRO A 35 1.12 -5.17 -21.99
CA PRO A 35 0.13 -6.25 -21.92
C PRO A 35 0.72 -7.67 -21.97
N GLU A 36 1.82 -7.83 -22.71
CA GLU A 36 2.51 -9.11 -22.91
C GLU A 36 3.57 -9.41 -21.84
N ALA A 37 3.86 -8.46 -20.94
CA ALA A 37 4.90 -8.64 -19.94
C ALA A 37 4.54 -9.72 -18.93
N ARG A 38 5.54 -10.54 -18.58
CA ARG A 38 5.45 -11.53 -17.50
C ARG A 38 5.90 -10.89 -16.20
N VAL A 39 5.04 -10.96 -15.19
CA VAL A 39 5.30 -10.35 -13.88
C VAL A 39 5.40 -11.42 -12.80
N LEU A 40 6.46 -11.38 -12.01
CA LEU A 40 6.60 -12.16 -10.79
C LEU A 40 6.30 -11.26 -9.58
N LEU A 41 5.45 -11.72 -8.68
CA LEU A 41 5.27 -11.16 -7.34
C LEU A 41 5.86 -12.13 -6.33
N VAL A 42 6.68 -11.64 -5.41
CA VAL A 42 7.28 -12.43 -4.33
C VAL A 42 6.91 -11.79 -3.00
N ASP A 43 6.18 -12.51 -2.15
CA ASP A 43 5.72 -11.99 -0.86
C ASP A 43 5.60 -13.12 0.17
N PRO A 44 6.01 -12.92 1.44
CA PRO A 44 5.91 -13.94 2.48
C PRO A 44 4.45 -14.29 2.86
N GLY A 45 3.50 -13.43 2.50
CA GLY A 45 2.08 -13.60 2.79
C GLY A 45 1.43 -12.30 3.25
N PHE A 46 0.14 -12.18 2.96
CA PHE A 46 -0.57 -10.90 3.09
C PHE A 46 -1.08 -10.57 4.50
N GLY A 47 -1.01 -11.51 5.45
CA GLY A 47 -1.61 -11.35 6.78
C GLY A 47 -3.11 -11.03 6.76
N ASP A 48 -3.64 -10.61 7.92
CA ASP A 48 -4.99 -10.04 8.01
C ASP A 48 -4.94 -8.54 7.68
N LEU A 49 -5.67 -8.16 6.63
CA LEU A 49 -5.78 -6.78 6.14
C LEU A 49 -7.17 -6.18 6.41
N SER A 50 -8.07 -6.91 7.07
CA SER A 50 -9.46 -6.46 7.28
C SER A 50 -9.54 -5.15 8.07
N ALA A 51 -8.65 -4.97 9.05
CA ALA A 51 -8.56 -3.74 9.85
C ALA A 51 -7.51 -2.73 9.31
N ARG A 52 -6.92 -2.98 8.14
CA ARG A 52 -5.92 -2.09 7.53
C ARG A 52 -6.60 -1.19 6.51
N THR A 53 -6.33 0.09 6.57
CA THR A 53 -6.73 1.06 5.55
C THR A 53 -5.51 1.81 5.03
N PHE A 54 -5.60 2.29 3.80
CA PHE A 54 -4.66 3.29 3.28
C PHE A 54 -5.45 4.56 2.99
N ALA A 55 -4.97 5.67 3.53
CA ALA A 55 -5.58 6.96 3.31
C ALA A 55 -4.60 7.88 2.58
N PHE A 56 -5.08 8.58 1.57
CA PHE A 56 -4.22 9.40 0.71
C PHE A 56 -4.98 10.59 0.13
N TRP A 57 -4.21 11.53 -0.43
CA TRP A 57 -4.71 12.69 -1.15
C TRP A 57 -4.34 12.51 -2.61
N CYS A 58 -5.25 12.79 -3.53
CA CYS A 58 -4.90 12.88 -4.94
C CYS A 58 -5.66 14.00 -5.63
N GLU A 59 -5.02 14.57 -6.64
CA GLU A 59 -5.68 15.40 -7.64
C GLU A 59 -6.33 14.49 -8.68
N GLY A 60 -7.55 14.84 -9.12
CA GLY A 60 -8.26 14.07 -10.14
C GLY A 60 -8.76 12.70 -9.66
N GLU A 61 -8.73 11.71 -10.54
CA GLU A 61 -9.20 10.36 -10.26
C GLU A 61 -8.15 9.57 -9.45
N PRO A 62 -8.54 8.93 -8.33
CA PRO A 62 -7.62 8.13 -7.54
C PRO A 62 -7.03 6.97 -8.38
N PRO A 63 -5.80 6.52 -8.11
CA PRO A 63 -5.15 5.47 -8.90
C PRO A 63 -5.93 4.17 -9.02
N LEU A 64 -6.79 3.89 -8.02
CA LEU A 64 -7.63 2.70 -7.93
C LEU A 64 -9.03 3.10 -7.46
N PRO A 65 -9.83 3.70 -8.35
CA PRO A 65 -11.12 4.28 -7.99
C PRO A 65 -12.10 3.23 -7.45
N MET A 66 -12.04 2.01 -7.96
CA MET A 66 -12.89 0.91 -7.49
C MET A 66 -12.57 0.39 -6.09
N ALA A 67 -11.38 0.72 -5.55
CA ALA A 67 -10.98 0.31 -4.20
C ALA A 67 -11.31 1.37 -3.15
N VAL A 68 -11.78 2.55 -3.56
CA VAL A 68 -12.11 3.67 -2.65
C VAL A 68 -13.40 3.35 -1.91
N GLU A 69 -13.30 3.28 -0.59
CA GLU A 69 -14.44 3.06 0.31
C GLU A 69 -15.11 4.39 0.67
N ARG A 70 -14.31 5.44 0.90
CA ARG A 70 -14.79 6.79 1.20
C ARG A 70 -13.89 7.85 0.58
N SER A 71 -14.49 8.99 0.27
CA SER A 71 -13.79 10.17 -0.22
C SER A 71 -14.42 11.45 0.29
N TRP A 72 -13.58 12.46 0.56
CA TRP A 72 -14.01 13.75 1.09
C TRP A 72 -13.33 14.89 0.34
N SER A 73 -14.11 15.94 0.04
CA SER A 73 -13.58 17.24 -0.38
C SER A 73 -13.48 18.22 0.79
N ARG A 74 -13.89 17.84 1.99
CA ARG A 74 -13.85 18.69 3.18
C ARG A 74 -13.14 18.00 4.32
N ILE A 75 -12.28 18.77 5.00
CA ILE A 75 -11.56 18.34 6.19
C ILE A 75 -11.93 19.21 7.38
N ARG A 76 -11.87 18.62 8.57
CA ARG A 76 -12.04 19.29 9.85
C ARG A 76 -10.81 19.07 10.73
N VAL A 77 -10.39 20.15 11.37
CA VAL A 77 -9.47 20.13 12.53
C VAL A 77 -10.20 20.81 13.69
N ALA A 78 -10.19 20.16 14.85
CA ALA A 78 -10.81 20.67 16.07
C ALA A 78 -9.78 20.80 17.20
N THR A 79 -9.87 21.91 17.92
CA THR A 79 -9.16 22.19 19.18
C THR A 79 -10.20 22.57 20.25
N PRO A 80 -9.83 22.65 21.54
CA PRO A 80 -10.78 23.03 22.59
C PRO A 80 -11.44 24.40 22.35
N ASP A 81 -10.72 25.32 21.71
CA ASP A 81 -11.11 26.70 21.47
C ASP A 81 -11.68 26.95 20.05
N ARG A 82 -11.43 26.06 19.09
CA ARG A 82 -11.74 26.32 17.68
C ARG A 82 -12.02 25.07 16.86
N ILE A 83 -12.98 25.17 15.95
CA ILE A 83 -13.17 24.21 14.86
C ILE A 83 -12.88 24.91 13.53
N VAL A 84 -12.09 24.27 12.68
CA VAL A 84 -11.75 24.75 11.35
C VAL A 84 -12.14 23.71 10.32
N ASP A 85 -13.11 24.08 9.49
CA ASP A 85 -13.47 23.32 8.29
C ASP A 85 -12.81 23.95 7.06
N ARG A 86 -12.28 23.12 6.18
CA ARG A 86 -11.66 23.54 4.91
C ARG A 86 -12.14 22.66 3.78
N GLU A 87 -12.54 23.31 2.69
CA GLU A 87 -12.70 22.67 1.39
C GLU A 87 -11.32 22.44 0.79
N LEU A 88 -11.12 21.27 0.20
CA LEU A 88 -10.00 20.91 -0.64
C LEU A 88 -10.39 21.24 -2.07
N THR A 89 -9.67 22.14 -2.72
CA THR A 89 -9.99 22.58 -4.09
C THR A 89 -9.45 21.61 -5.12
N ASP A 90 -8.15 21.35 -5.06
CA ASP A 90 -7.43 20.59 -6.09
C ASP A 90 -7.31 19.12 -5.73
N HIS A 91 -7.51 18.79 -4.45
CA HIS A 91 -7.31 17.46 -3.89
C HIS A 91 -8.62 16.91 -3.32
N ARG A 92 -8.70 15.58 -3.25
CA ARG A 92 -9.67 14.88 -2.40
C ARG A 92 -8.93 13.95 -1.46
N TYR A 93 -9.46 13.76 -0.26
CA TYR A 93 -9.02 12.71 0.64
C TYR A 93 -9.73 11.41 0.27
N HIS A 94 -9.00 10.32 0.25
CA HIS A 94 -9.53 8.99 -0.06
C HIS A 94 -9.09 8.00 1.00
N VAL A 95 -9.97 7.06 1.32
CA VAL A 95 -9.66 5.88 2.11
C VAL A 95 -9.98 4.65 1.27
N ILE A 96 -9.02 3.74 1.19
CA ILE A 96 -9.17 2.41 0.60
C ILE A 96 -8.98 1.37 1.70
N GLY A 97 -9.81 0.33 1.71
CA GLY A 97 -9.61 -0.82 2.60
C GLY A 97 -8.52 -1.73 2.06
N GLY A 98 -7.65 -2.23 2.95
CA GLY A 98 -6.51 -3.07 2.59
C GLY A 98 -6.94 -4.40 1.96
N LEU A 99 -8.00 -5.01 2.49
CA LEU A 99 -8.58 -6.23 1.94
C LEU A 99 -9.14 -6.00 0.52
N GLY A 100 -9.99 -4.98 0.35
CA GLY A 100 -10.60 -4.65 -0.94
C GLY A 100 -9.56 -4.28 -2.00
N PHE A 101 -8.57 -3.46 -1.64
CA PHE A 101 -7.44 -3.10 -2.50
C PHE A 101 -6.68 -4.34 -2.98
N ARG A 102 -6.27 -5.21 -2.04
CA ARG A 102 -5.47 -6.40 -2.37
C ARG A 102 -6.24 -7.34 -3.28
N ASP A 103 -7.48 -7.65 -2.91
CA ASP A 103 -8.29 -8.62 -3.64
C ASP A 103 -8.61 -8.11 -5.05
N HIS A 104 -8.86 -6.81 -5.19
CA HIS A 104 -9.01 -6.15 -6.49
C HIS A 104 -7.72 -6.26 -7.32
N ALA A 105 -6.58 -5.85 -6.76
CA ALA A 105 -5.30 -5.83 -7.47
C ALA A 105 -4.87 -7.22 -7.92
N LEU A 106 -4.93 -8.21 -7.03
CA LEU A 106 -4.61 -9.59 -7.37
C LEU A 106 -5.60 -10.16 -8.39
N GLY A 107 -6.89 -9.80 -8.31
CA GLY A 107 -7.90 -10.23 -9.28
C GLY A 107 -7.62 -9.68 -10.68
N ALA A 108 -7.34 -8.37 -10.78
CA ALA A 108 -6.98 -7.70 -12.02
C ALA A 108 -5.70 -8.29 -12.63
N LEU A 109 -4.69 -8.59 -11.81
CA LEU A 109 -3.44 -9.20 -12.26
C LEU A 109 -3.63 -10.66 -12.70
N ALA A 110 -4.41 -11.45 -11.96
CA ALA A 110 -4.69 -12.85 -12.31
C ALA A 110 -5.46 -12.99 -13.63
N ALA A 111 -6.41 -12.09 -13.89
CA ALA A 111 -7.19 -12.07 -15.14
C ALA A 111 -6.33 -11.92 -16.41
N ARG A 112 -5.09 -11.45 -16.28
CA ARG A 112 -4.14 -11.30 -17.39
C ARG A 112 -3.45 -12.60 -17.78
N GLY A 113 -3.43 -13.61 -16.90
CA GLY A 113 -2.80 -14.90 -17.13
C GLY A 113 -1.27 -14.88 -17.29
N ARG A 114 -0.61 -13.77 -16.95
CA ARG A 114 0.86 -13.56 -17.08
C ARG A 114 1.51 -13.06 -15.79
N VAL A 115 0.78 -13.11 -14.68
CA VAL A 115 1.29 -12.70 -13.36
C VAL A 115 1.35 -13.95 -12.49
N HIS A 116 2.53 -14.21 -11.94
CA HIS A 116 2.77 -15.32 -11.02
C HIS A 116 3.04 -14.74 -9.63
N LEU A 117 2.42 -15.33 -8.61
CA LEU A 117 2.66 -14.99 -7.23
C LEU A 117 3.34 -16.17 -6.56
N HIS A 118 4.53 -15.93 -6.05
CA HIS A 118 5.26 -16.82 -5.18
C HIS A 118 5.04 -16.40 -3.72
N LEU A 119 4.52 -17.33 -2.92
CA LEU A 119 4.32 -17.14 -1.48
C LEU A 119 5.56 -17.64 -0.74
N GLY A 120 6.46 -16.71 -0.45
CA GLY A 120 7.75 -16.98 0.18
C GLY A 120 8.51 -15.67 0.37
N ALA A 121 9.29 -15.59 1.46
CA ALA A 121 10.16 -14.44 1.69
C ALA A 121 11.34 -14.50 0.73
N ALA A 122 11.56 -13.44 -0.04
CA ALA A 122 12.81 -13.32 -0.80
C ALA A 122 13.99 -13.14 0.16
N ASP A 123 15.06 -13.88 -0.06
CA ASP A 123 16.33 -13.73 0.63
C ASP A 123 17.11 -12.52 0.06
N GLY A 124 16.96 -12.22 -1.23
CA GLY A 124 17.68 -11.14 -1.87
C GLY A 124 17.36 -10.94 -3.34
N ILE A 125 17.96 -9.87 -3.88
CA ILE A 125 17.99 -9.57 -5.31
C ILE A 125 19.44 -9.33 -5.68
N ASP A 126 19.94 -10.11 -6.64
CA ASP A 126 21.24 -9.89 -7.26
C ASP A 126 21.02 -9.30 -8.66
N GLY A 127 21.95 -8.48 -9.14
CA GLY A 127 21.87 -7.89 -10.46
C GLY A 127 23.21 -7.92 -11.18
N ASP A 128 23.19 -8.40 -12.42
CA ASP A 128 24.25 -8.19 -13.40
C ASP A 128 23.75 -7.19 -14.47
N ASP A 129 24.58 -6.83 -15.45
CA ASP A 129 24.29 -5.75 -16.43
C ASP A 129 22.96 -5.91 -17.20
N ASP A 130 22.47 -7.14 -17.42
CA ASP A 130 21.29 -7.42 -18.25
C ASP A 130 20.16 -8.21 -17.56
N VAL A 131 20.38 -8.71 -16.33
CA VAL A 131 19.43 -9.60 -15.64
C VAL A 131 19.45 -9.34 -14.14
N ALA A 132 18.25 -9.16 -13.56
CA ALA A 132 18.01 -9.23 -12.14
C ALA A 132 17.62 -10.66 -11.73
N ARG A 133 18.11 -11.10 -10.57
CA ARG A 133 17.88 -12.43 -10.03
C ARG A 133 17.25 -12.32 -8.65
N VAL A 134 16.08 -12.93 -8.47
CA VAL A 134 15.36 -12.93 -7.19
C VAL A 134 15.50 -14.31 -6.56
N HIS A 135 15.94 -14.32 -5.30
CA HIS A 135 16.25 -15.52 -4.55
C HIS A 135 15.29 -15.69 -3.37
N ALA A 136 14.80 -16.91 -3.16
CA ALA A 136 14.12 -17.38 -1.96
C ALA A 136 14.50 -18.86 -1.72
N PRO A 137 14.17 -19.46 -0.57
CA PRO A 137 14.55 -20.85 -0.26
C PRO A 137 14.14 -21.88 -1.32
N ASP A 138 13.00 -21.64 -1.98
CA ASP A 138 12.40 -22.49 -3.01
C ASP A 138 12.16 -21.74 -4.34
N LEU A 139 12.83 -20.61 -4.54
CA LEU A 139 12.72 -19.79 -5.76
C LEU A 139 14.08 -19.26 -6.21
N ASP A 140 14.37 -19.45 -7.49
CA ASP A 140 15.46 -18.79 -8.19
C ASP A 140 14.97 -18.29 -9.54
N ALA A 141 14.53 -17.03 -9.58
CA ALA A 141 13.86 -16.43 -10.73
C ALA A 141 14.72 -15.35 -11.39
N ARG A 142 14.64 -15.28 -12.73
CA ARG A 142 15.30 -14.24 -13.53
C ARG A 142 14.27 -13.23 -14.01
N ALA A 143 14.59 -11.95 -13.93
CA ALA A 143 13.79 -10.88 -14.49
C ALA A 143 14.66 -9.86 -15.22
N ARG A 144 14.11 -9.13 -16.19
CA ARG A 144 14.82 -8.00 -16.81
C ARG A 144 14.98 -6.85 -15.81
N TRP A 145 13.95 -6.62 -15.00
CA TRP A 145 13.97 -5.65 -13.90
C TRP A 145 13.36 -6.26 -12.66
N ALA A 146 13.95 -5.99 -11.50
CA ALA A 146 13.37 -6.31 -10.21
C ALA A 146 13.22 -5.03 -9.39
N PHE A 147 12.07 -4.91 -8.72
CA PHE A 147 11.73 -3.79 -7.84
C PHE A 147 11.56 -4.32 -6.42
N ASP A 148 12.35 -3.82 -5.49
CA ASP A 148 12.23 -4.15 -4.07
C ASP A 148 11.47 -3.05 -3.35
N SER A 149 10.31 -3.40 -2.80
CA SER A 149 9.48 -2.50 -2.01
C SER A 149 9.52 -2.81 -0.51
N ARG A 150 10.37 -3.76 -0.10
CA ARG A 150 10.60 -4.03 1.32
C ARG A 150 11.27 -2.82 1.95
N VAL A 151 10.81 -2.48 3.15
CA VAL A 151 11.38 -1.38 3.93
C VAL A 151 12.29 -1.97 4.99
N ASP A 152 13.58 -1.67 4.90
CA ASP A 152 14.52 -1.90 5.99
C ASP A 152 14.47 -0.69 6.93
N LEU A 153 13.68 -0.82 8.00
CA LEU A 153 13.54 0.24 9.00
C LEU A 153 14.81 0.44 9.85
N GLU A 154 15.67 -0.56 9.95
CA GLU A 154 16.95 -0.48 10.67
C GLU A 154 18.01 0.26 9.82
N ALA A 155 17.88 0.21 8.48
CA ALA A 155 18.72 0.96 7.57
C ALA A 155 18.39 2.46 7.48
N VAL A 156 17.29 2.93 8.08
CA VAL A 156 16.96 4.36 8.12
C VAL A 156 17.96 5.05 9.06
N PRO A 157 18.90 5.88 8.56
CA PRO A 157 19.97 6.42 9.38
C PRO A 157 19.38 7.39 10.41
N ALA A 158 19.29 6.96 11.67
CA ALA A 158 19.10 7.88 12.77
C ALA A 158 20.43 8.62 12.99
N HIS A 159 20.70 9.67 12.21
CA HIS A 159 21.76 10.64 12.52
C HIS A 159 21.18 11.64 13.51
N PRO A 160 21.29 11.41 14.84
CA PRO A 160 20.50 12.16 15.81
C PRO A 160 20.99 13.61 15.93
N SER A 161 22.21 13.90 15.45
CA SER A 161 22.81 15.23 15.36
C SER A 161 22.41 16.03 14.13
N GLU A 162 21.84 15.39 13.09
CA GLU A 162 21.54 16.03 11.81
C GLU A 162 20.05 15.93 11.44
N ASN A 163 19.33 14.95 11.98
CA ASN A 163 17.93 14.66 11.66
C ASN A 163 17.07 14.54 12.92
N VAL A 164 15.87 15.11 12.88
CA VAL A 164 14.80 14.82 13.85
C VAL A 164 13.98 13.66 13.30
N VAL A 165 14.02 12.51 13.98
CA VAL A 165 13.17 11.37 13.65
C VAL A 165 11.82 11.53 14.33
N LEU A 166 10.76 11.77 13.55
CA LEU A 166 9.39 11.75 14.05
C LEU A 166 8.81 10.34 13.87
N SER A 167 8.61 9.61 14.96
CA SER A 167 7.88 8.34 14.93
C SER A 167 6.40 8.59 15.22
N GLN A 168 5.54 8.42 14.21
CA GLN A 168 4.09 8.46 14.39
C GLN A 168 3.56 7.03 14.42
N ARG A 169 2.96 6.64 15.54
CA ARG A 169 2.28 5.36 15.71
C ARG A 169 0.80 5.63 15.87
N PHE A 170 -0.01 5.02 15.02
CA PHE A 170 -1.46 5.15 15.06
C PHE A 170 -2.08 3.87 15.59
N LEU A 171 -3.01 4.02 16.53
CA LEU A 171 -3.93 2.98 16.98
C LEU A 171 -5.34 3.49 16.69
N GLY A 172 -6.19 2.64 16.13
CA GLY A 172 -7.54 3.01 15.72
C GLY A 172 -8.57 2.01 16.24
N TRP A 173 -9.79 2.51 16.43
CA TRP A 173 -10.96 1.73 16.75
C TRP A 173 -12.11 2.14 15.85
N GLU A 174 -12.94 1.16 15.48
CA GLU A 174 -14.25 1.43 14.91
C GLU A 174 -15.25 1.56 16.06
N ILE A 175 -16.10 2.58 16.00
CA ILE A 175 -17.11 2.88 17.02
C ILE A 175 -18.48 3.03 16.38
N GLU A 176 -19.51 2.63 17.11
CA GLU A 176 -20.92 2.81 16.73
C GLU A 176 -21.58 3.73 17.75
N SER A 177 -22.25 4.78 17.29
CA SER A 177 -22.98 5.72 18.15
C SER A 177 -24.47 5.41 18.17
N ALA A 178 -25.14 5.69 19.29
CA ALA A 178 -26.60 5.45 19.43
C ALA A 178 -27.47 6.35 18.53
N ALA A 179 -26.89 7.43 18.00
CA ALA A 179 -27.50 8.36 17.06
C ALA A 179 -26.42 8.96 16.15
N ASP A 180 -26.83 9.64 15.08
CA ASP A 180 -25.94 10.30 14.13
C ASP A 180 -25.03 11.32 14.86
N ALA A 181 -23.74 11.02 14.91
CA ALA A 181 -22.74 11.83 15.61
C ALA A 181 -21.68 12.44 14.68
N PHE A 182 -21.65 12.02 13.41
CA PHE A 182 -20.62 12.39 12.44
C PHE A 182 -21.26 12.97 11.18
N ASP A 183 -20.60 13.97 10.58
CA ASP A 183 -20.95 14.47 9.25
C ASP A 183 -20.24 13.61 8.20
N PRO A 184 -20.97 12.81 7.39
CA PRO A 184 -20.33 11.92 6.42
C PRO A 184 -19.61 12.68 5.30
N GLU A 185 -19.91 13.97 5.08
CA GLU A 185 -19.32 14.80 4.03
C GLU A 185 -18.00 15.45 4.47
N ILE A 186 -17.61 15.35 5.75
CA ILE A 186 -16.39 15.98 6.29
C ILE A 186 -15.56 14.95 7.06
N VAL A 187 -14.33 14.71 6.62
CA VAL A 187 -13.39 13.92 7.41
C VAL A 187 -12.78 14.77 8.53
N THR A 188 -12.85 14.29 9.76
CA THR A 188 -12.10 14.91 10.88
C THR A 188 -10.72 14.29 10.95
N LEU A 189 -9.68 15.03 10.53
CA LEU A 189 -8.30 14.52 10.53
C LEU A 189 -7.69 14.53 11.92
N PHE A 190 -7.98 15.58 12.68
CA PHE A 190 -7.45 15.77 14.03
C PHE A 190 -8.49 16.42 14.92
N ASP A 191 -8.74 15.80 16.07
CA ASP A 191 -9.62 16.32 17.12
C ASP A 191 -8.86 16.36 18.45
N PHE A 192 -8.43 17.55 18.83
CA PHE A 192 -7.66 17.82 20.05
C PHE A 192 -8.53 18.34 21.19
N ARG A 193 -9.86 18.15 21.13
CA ARG A 193 -10.78 18.60 22.19
C ARG A 193 -10.70 17.74 23.45
N THR A 194 -10.17 16.53 23.33
CA THR A 194 -9.90 15.64 24.46
C THR A 194 -8.45 15.78 24.91
N ASP A 195 -8.21 15.70 26.22
CA ASP A 195 -6.86 15.59 26.76
C ASP A 195 -6.19 14.33 26.16
N PRO A 196 -4.99 14.43 25.55
CA PRO A 196 -4.32 13.27 24.97
C PRO A 196 -4.04 12.15 25.97
N GLY A 197 -4.18 12.38 27.29
CA GLY A 197 -3.87 11.39 28.30
C GLY A 197 -2.36 11.16 28.33
N HIS A 198 -1.69 11.70 29.33
CA HIS A 198 -0.30 11.34 29.55
C HIS A 198 -0.31 9.94 30.17
N ASP A 199 0.07 8.92 29.41
CA ASP A 199 0.47 7.63 29.98
C ASP A 199 1.77 7.87 30.77
N ASP A 200 1.70 7.78 32.10
CA ASP A 200 2.86 7.67 33.01
C ASP A 200 3.50 6.28 32.92
#